data_AF-A0A822DPL0-F1
#
_entry.id   AF-A0A822DPL0-F1
#
_cell.length_a   1.000
_cell.length_b   1.000
_cell.length_c   1.000
_cell.angle_alpha   90.00
_cell.angle_beta   90.00
_cell.angle_gamma   90.00
#
_symmetry.space_group_name_H-M   'P 1'
#
loop_
_entity.id
_entity.type
_entity.pdbx_description
1 polymer ?
#
loop_
_entity_poly.entity_id
_entity_poly.type
_entity_poly.pdbx_seq_one_letter_code
_entity_poly.pdbx_strand_id
1 'polypeptide(L)'
;KTTISNTLSLNEAGQLIRKLTHPIAETHKLIQENIQLATQYKKYVLETNIRRLSELPSLSDIDKRINDLTHEKSIIEDVYKKLSKFFCANATLPFNDAILQYHSLFIKEEQMKKKAGRQNDDVIQGLEQMMKVYEEEINLFKKTIENEKDRSYAQNVLKSDDIFPLVETLYRLPINGSKICEQVDGLKISQINILSKREVVVELPVKADLSSLMSQFKIILNK
;
A
#
# COMPACT_ATOMS: atom_id res chain seq x y z
N LYS A 1 19.93 -23.54 9.81
CA LYS A 1 20.19 -23.74 8.37
C LYS A 1 19.03 -23.11 7.62
N THR A 2 19.22 -21.93 7.04
CA THR A 2 18.20 -21.22 6.25
C THR A 2 18.28 -21.77 4.82
N THR A 3 17.29 -22.55 4.41
CA THR A 3 17.24 -23.18 3.08
C THR A 3 17.03 -22.11 2.01
N ILE A 4 17.56 -22.30 0.80
CA ILE A 4 17.39 -21.38 -0.36
C ILE A 4 15.90 -21.04 -0.63
N SER A 5 15.01 -21.99 -0.32
CA SER A 5 13.55 -21.79 -0.37
C SER A 5 13.07 -20.68 0.58
N ASN A 6 13.60 -20.62 1.80
CA ASN A 6 13.18 -19.61 2.79
C ASN A 6 13.62 -18.21 2.37
N THR A 7 14.77 -18.08 1.70
CA THR A 7 15.24 -16.78 1.19
C THR A 7 14.45 -16.30 -0.03
N LEU A 8 13.97 -17.23 -0.86
CA LEU A 8 13.12 -16.90 -2.01
C LEU A 8 11.75 -16.40 -1.56
N SER A 9 11.09 -17.15 -0.66
CA SER A 9 9.78 -16.77 -0.11
C SER A 9 9.83 -15.43 0.64
N LEU A 10 10.91 -15.17 1.39
CA LEU A 10 11.11 -13.89 2.07
C LEU A 10 11.20 -12.70 1.10
N ASN A 11 11.88 -12.90 -0.03
CA ASN A 11 12.03 -11.88 -1.06
C ASN A 11 10.71 -11.64 -1.81
N GLU A 12 9.97 -12.70 -2.14
CA GLU A 12 8.64 -12.61 -2.75
C GLU A 12 7.65 -11.85 -1.84
N ALA A 13 7.62 -12.23 -0.56
CA ALA A 13 6.86 -11.53 0.46
C ALA A 13 7.25 -10.04 0.55
N GLY A 14 8.54 -9.74 0.59
CA GLY A 14 9.04 -8.38 0.63
C GLY A 14 8.65 -7.55 -0.59
N GLN A 15 8.70 -8.11 -1.79
CA GLN A 15 8.25 -7.44 -3.01
C GLN A 15 6.74 -7.20 -3.01
N LEU A 16 5.96 -8.17 -2.56
CA LEU A 16 4.51 -8.06 -2.45
C LEU A 16 4.10 -6.94 -1.50
N ILE A 17 4.71 -6.88 -0.31
CA ILE A 17 4.46 -5.82 0.68
C ILE A 17 4.78 -4.45 0.07
N ARG A 18 5.92 -4.30 -0.63
CA ARG A 18 6.28 -3.04 -1.30
C ARG A 18 5.27 -2.61 -2.35
N LYS A 19 4.73 -3.55 -3.12
CA LYS A 19 3.69 -3.27 -4.13
C LYS A 19 2.36 -2.87 -3.49
N LEU A 20 2.06 -3.37 -2.30
CA LEU A 20 0.83 -3.08 -1.57
C LEU A 20 0.86 -1.75 -0.80
N THR A 21 2.04 -1.26 -0.43
CA THR A 21 2.20 -0.02 0.34
C THR A 21 1.42 1.16 -0.25
N HIS A 22 1.53 1.40 -1.56
CA HIS A 22 0.83 2.52 -2.20
C HIS A 22 -0.68 2.29 -2.31
N PRO A 23 -1.18 1.15 -2.86
CA PRO A 23 -2.61 0.84 -2.90
C PRO A 23 -3.31 0.93 -1.54
N ILE A 24 -2.65 0.46 -0.48
CA ILE A 24 -3.19 0.51 0.87
C ILE A 24 -3.31 1.97 1.35
N ALA A 25 -2.25 2.76 1.20
CA ALA A 25 -2.27 4.16 1.61
C ALA A 25 -3.30 4.99 0.82
N GLU A 26 -3.44 4.74 -0.47
CA GLU A 26 -4.44 5.41 -1.31
C GLU A 26 -5.86 5.01 -0.92
N THR A 27 -6.09 3.72 -0.68
CA THR A 27 -7.39 3.21 -0.20
C THR A 27 -7.76 3.84 1.13
N HIS A 28 -6.82 4.00 2.06
CA HIS A 28 -7.06 4.71 3.31
C HIS A 28 -7.51 6.16 3.09
N LYS A 29 -6.82 6.91 2.21
CA LYS A 29 -7.20 8.28 1.86
C LYS A 29 -8.63 8.32 1.32
N LEU A 30 -8.98 7.42 0.40
CA LEU A 30 -10.31 7.36 -0.20
C LEU A 30 -11.41 7.00 0.80
N ILE A 31 -11.14 6.07 1.73
CA ILE A 31 -12.07 5.76 2.81
C ILE A 31 -12.33 7.00 3.67
N GLN A 32 -11.29 7.74 4.04
CA GLN A 32 -11.44 8.97 4.81
C GLN A 32 -12.24 10.04 4.07
N GLU A 33 -11.97 10.26 2.78
CA GLU A 33 -12.75 11.18 1.95
C GLU A 33 -14.22 10.74 1.87
N ASN A 34 -14.49 9.44 1.73
CA ASN A 34 -15.87 8.92 1.67
C ASN A 34 -16.61 9.07 3.00
N ILE A 35 -15.95 8.84 4.14
CA ILE A 35 -16.54 9.06 5.47
C ILE A 35 -16.87 10.54 5.64
N GLN A 36 -15.99 11.45 5.21
CA GLN A 36 -16.25 12.88 5.27
C GLN A 36 -17.45 13.26 4.41
N LEU A 37 -17.52 12.80 3.17
CA LEU A 37 -18.64 13.07 2.26
C LEU A 37 -19.97 12.54 2.82
N ALA A 38 -19.96 11.31 3.36
CA ALA A 38 -21.15 10.72 3.97
C ALA A 38 -21.62 11.52 5.20
N THR A 39 -20.67 12.01 6.01
CA THR A 39 -20.97 12.83 7.19
C THR A 39 -21.52 14.20 6.81
N GLN A 40 -20.94 14.86 5.80
CA GLN A 40 -21.43 16.13 5.26
C GLN A 40 -22.84 15.97 4.68
N TYR A 41 -23.08 14.91 3.92
CA TYR A 41 -24.39 14.61 3.36
C TYR A 41 -25.43 14.33 4.45
N LYS A 42 -25.07 13.55 5.48
CA LYS A 42 -25.93 13.32 6.66
C LYS A 42 -26.33 14.64 7.33
N LYS A 43 -25.36 15.54 7.56
CA LYS A 43 -25.59 16.86 8.15
C LYS A 43 -26.54 17.70 7.29
N TYR A 44 -26.31 17.73 5.97
CA TYR A 44 -27.19 18.42 5.03
C TYR A 44 -28.63 17.90 5.09
N VAL A 45 -28.84 16.58 5.07
CA VAL A 45 -30.18 15.98 5.15
C VAL A 45 -30.89 16.35 6.45
N LEU A 46 -30.16 16.38 7.58
CA LEU A 46 -30.70 16.76 8.89
C LEU A 46 -31.06 18.26 8.96
N GLU A 47 -30.18 19.13 8.46
CA GLU A 47 -30.37 20.59 8.49
C GLU A 47 -31.47 21.07 7.55
N THR A 48 -31.62 20.42 6.40
CA THR A 48 -32.58 20.86 5.36
C THR A 48 -34.00 20.32 5.61
N ASN A 49 -34.19 19.48 6.65
CA ASN A 49 -35.48 18.89 7.02
C ASN A 49 -36.22 18.22 5.83
N ILE A 50 -35.46 17.69 4.85
CA ILE A 50 -35.99 17.02 3.65
C ILE A 50 -36.43 15.61 4.06
N ARG A 51 -37.52 15.53 4.83
CA ARG A 51 -38.19 14.27 5.17
C ARG A 51 -39.11 13.76 4.04
N ARG A 52 -39.16 14.45 2.89
CA ARG A 52 -40.24 14.33 1.90
C ARG A 52 -39.89 13.71 0.55
N LEU A 53 -38.66 13.28 0.29
CA LEU A 53 -38.36 12.54 -0.95
C LEU A 53 -38.10 11.07 -0.62
N SER A 54 -39.01 10.21 -1.07
CA SER A 54 -38.93 8.74 -1.09
C SER A 54 -37.74 8.18 -1.90
N GLU A 55 -36.86 9.05 -2.41
CA GLU A 55 -35.72 8.73 -3.29
C GLU A 55 -34.36 8.98 -2.61
N LEU A 56 -34.33 9.51 -1.37
CA LEU A 56 -33.06 9.71 -0.66
C LEU A 56 -32.67 8.43 0.11
N PRO A 57 -31.38 8.05 0.12
CA PRO A 57 -30.92 6.97 0.99
C PRO A 57 -31.27 7.32 2.44
N SER A 58 -31.83 6.34 3.16
CA SER A 58 -32.28 6.60 4.52
C SER A 58 -31.07 6.99 5.39
N LEU A 59 -31.28 7.80 6.43
CA LEU A 59 -30.21 8.12 7.39
C LEU A 59 -29.55 6.85 7.96
N SER A 60 -30.32 5.75 8.06
CA SER A 60 -29.81 4.44 8.43
C SER A 60 -28.85 3.84 7.40
N ASP A 61 -29.03 4.09 6.10
CA ASP A 61 -28.16 3.56 5.05
C ASP A 61 -26.84 4.33 5.01
N ILE A 62 -26.86 5.64 5.29
CA ILE A 62 -25.66 6.46 5.45
C ILE A 62 -24.84 5.97 6.65
N ASP A 63 -25.51 5.70 7.77
CA ASP A 63 -24.84 5.19 8.99
C ASP A 63 -24.27 3.78 8.78
N LYS A 64 -24.98 2.89 8.08
CA LYS A 64 -24.43 1.60 7.65
C LYS A 64 -23.19 1.79 6.79
N ARG A 65 -23.24 2.68 5.79
CA ARG A 65 -22.10 2.92 4.90
C ARG A 65 -20.88 3.44 5.65
N ILE A 66 -21.06 4.35 6.61
CA ILE A 66 -19.96 4.85 7.45
C ILE A 66 -19.38 3.70 8.28
N ASN A 67 -20.23 2.86 8.87
CA ASN A 67 -19.77 1.71 9.66
C ASN A 67 -19.00 0.69 8.80
N ASP A 68 -19.50 0.36 7.62
CA ASP A 68 -18.84 -0.59 6.71
C ASP A 68 -17.46 -0.06 6.29
N LEU A 69 -17.38 1.23 5.93
CA LEU A 69 -16.12 1.89 5.58
C LEU A 69 -15.14 1.94 6.76
N THR A 70 -15.63 2.20 7.97
CA THR A 70 -14.81 2.22 9.19
C THR A 70 -14.31 0.82 9.54
N HIS A 71 -15.14 -0.20 9.34
CA HIS A 71 -14.77 -1.58 9.56
C HIS A 71 -13.68 -2.04 8.58
N GLU A 72 -13.85 -1.77 7.28
CA GLU A 72 -12.80 -2.10 6.31
C GLU A 72 -11.50 -1.37 6.58
N LYS A 73 -11.58 -0.09 6.95
CA LYS A 73 -10.40 0.68 7.35
C LYS A 73 -9.64 -0.03 8.47
N SER A 74 -10.34 -0.48 9.52
CA SER A 74 -9.72 -1.21 10.63
C SER A 74 -9.05 -2.51 10.17
N ILE A 75 -9.66 -3.26 9.24
CA ILE A 75 -9.06 -4.48 8.70
C ILE A 75 -7.78 -4.15 7.92
N ILE A 76 -7.82 -3.13 7.07
CA ILE A 76 -6.65 -2.72 6.27
C ILE A 76 -5.51 -2.27 7.20
N GLU A 77 -5.83 -1.49 8.23
CA GLU A 77 -4.88 -1.07 9.27
C GLU A 77 -4.21 -2.27 9.94
N ASP A 78 -4.99 -3.23 10.42
CA ASP A 78 -4.50 -4.41 11.12
C ASP A 78 -3.65 -5.32 10.23
N VAL A 79 -4.07 -5.54 8.99
CA VAL A 79 -3.30 -6.32 8.03
C VAL A 79 -1.99 -5.59 7.73
N TYR A 80 -2.02 -4.29 7.48
CA TYR A 80 -0.81 -3.57 7.14
C TYR A 80 0.18 -3.52 8.30
N LYS A 81 -0.29 -3.30 9.54
CA LYS A 81 0.55 -3.38 10.75
C LYS A 81 1.28 -4.72 10.84
N LYS A 82 0.57 -5.83 10.58
CA LYS A 82 1.15 -7.18 10.54
C LYS A 82 2.22 -7.30 9.46
N LEU A 83 1.95 -6.81 8.26
CA LEU A 83 2.93 -6.80 7.16
C LEU A 83 4.16 -5.95 7.47
N SER A 84 3.99 -4.78 8.09
CA SER A 84 5.08 -3.90 8.50
C SER A 84 5.93 -4.49 9.60
N LYS A 85 5.33 -5.17 10.59
CA LYS A 85 6.05 -5.94 11.61
C LYS A 85 6.87 -7.07 10.98
N PHE A 86 6.28 -7.83 10.05
CA PHE A 86 7.00 -8.84 9.29
C PHE A 86 8.20 -8.23 8.55
N PHE A 87 7.98 -7.12 7.85
CA PHE A 87 9.04 -6.47 7.08
C PHE A 87 10.13 -5.91 7.99
N CYS A 88 9.80 -5.31 9.14
CA CYS A 88 10.76 -4.87 10.16
C CYS A 88 11.62 -6.04 10.70
N ALA A 89 11.01 -7.19 10.98
CA ALA A 89 11.70 -8.35 11.54
C ALA A 89 12.67 -9.03 10.55
N ASN A 90 12.40 -8.89 9.25
CA ASN A 90 13.09 -9.63 8.19
C ASN A 90 13.90 -8.74 7.24
N ALA A 91 13.83 -7.41 7.39
CA ALA A 91 14.59 -6.49 6.54
C ALA A 91 16.08 -6.54 6.88
N THR A 92 16.90 -6.80 5.87
CA THR A 92 18.37 -6.70 5.93
C THR A 92 18.88 -5.25 5.92
N LEU A 93 18.00 -4.29 5.58
CA LEU A 93 18.26 -2.85 5.52
C LEU A 93 17.38 -2.11 6.53
N PRO A 94 17.76 -0.88 6.95
CA PRO A 94 16.88 -0.02 7.73
C PRO A 94 15.50 0.06 7.08
N PHE A 95 14.47 -0.33 7.83
CA PHE A 95 13.09 -0.30 7.38
C PHE A 95 12.70 1.16 7.03
N ASN A 96 12.74 1.49 5.75
CA ASN A 96 12.21 2.73 5.23
C ASN A 96 10.70 2.55 5.06
N ASP A 97 9.93 3.14 5.96
CA ASP A 97 8.49 2.99 5.98
C ASP A 97 7.86 3.77 4.82
N ALA A 98 7.62 3.07 3.73
CA ALA A 98 7.02 3.66 2.55
C ALA A 98 5.55 4.06 2.78
N ILE A 99 4.85 3.50 3.77
CA ILE A 99 3.48 3.90 4.08
C ILE A 99 3.44 5.25 4.75
N LEU A 100 4.33 5.51 5.70
CA LEU A 100 4.44 6.83 6.32
C LEU A 100 4.77 7.90 5.27
N GLN A 101 5.62 7.56 4.29
CA GLN A 101 5.93 8.46 3.17
C GLN A 101 4.70 8.78 2.32
N TYR A 102 3.93 7.77 1.90
CA TYR A 102 2.73 7.99 1.10
C TYR A 102 1.65 8.75 1.88
N HIS A 103 1.43 8.43 3.16
CA HIS A 103 0.48 9.19 3.99
C HIS A 103 0.93 10.65 4.18
N SER A 104 2.23 10.90 4.40
CA SER A 104 2.77 12.26 4.46
C SER A 104 2.54 13.03 3.16
N LEU A 105 2.72 12.36 2.01
CA LEU A 105 2.41 12.95 0.70
C LEU A 105 0.92 13.31 0.58
N PHE A 106 0.02 12.40 0.96
CA PHE A 106 -1.41 12.65 0.89
C PHE A 106 -1.87 13.77 1.84
N ILE A 107 -1.31 13.86 3.04
CA ILE A 107 -1.58 14.99 3.94
C ILE A 107 -1.13 16.30 3.29
N LYS A 108 0.05 16.35 2.68
CA LYS A 108 0.53 17.56 1.97
C LYS A 108 -0.42 17.94 0.82
N GLU A 109 -0.87 16.97 0.04
CA GLU A 109 -1.86 17.19 -1.02
C GLU A 109 -3.16 17.77 -0.47
N GLU A 110 -3.71 17.20 0.60
CA GLU A 110 -4.93 17.69 1.23
C GLU A 110 -4.74 19.07 1.86
N GLN A 111 -3.59 19.36 2.48
CA GLN A 111 -3.26 20.70 2.97
C GLN A 111 -3.16 21.73 1.85
N MET A 112 -2.64 21.36 0.68
CA MET A 112 -2.65 22.23 -0.50
C MET A 112 -4.08 22.51 -0.99
N LYS A 113 -4.94 21.48 -1.03
CA LYS A 113 -6.37 21.65 -1.36
C LYS A 113 -7.09 22.53 -0.34
N LYS A 114 -6.75 22.44 0.94
CA LYS A 114 -7.26 23.31 2.00
C LYS A 114 -6.91 24.77 1.76
N LYS A 115 -5.66 25.05 1.39
CA LYS A 115 -5.21 26.40 1.01
C LYS A 115 -5.97 26.94 -0.21
N ALA A 116 -6.44 26.06 -1.10
CA ALA A 116 -7.29 26.41 -2.24
C ALA A 116 -8.79 26.54 -1.90
N GLY A 117 -9.19 26.40 -0.63
CA GLY A 117 -10.57 26.59 -0.16
C GLY A 117 -11.40 25.32 0.03
N ARG A 118 -10.81 24.12 -0.12
CA ARG A 118 -11.51 22.85 0.19
C ARG A 118 -11.67 22.70 1.71
N GLN A 119 -12.86 22.31 2.18
CA GLN A 119 -13.06 21.91 3.57
C GLN A 119 -12.82 20.41 3.76
N ASN A 120 -11.60 20.05 4.14
CA ASN A 120 -11.11 18.68 4.28
C ASN A 120 -10.37 18.44 5.61
N ASP A 121 -10.72 19.20 6.64
CA ASP A 121 -10.10 19.12 7.97
C ASP A 121 -10.19 17.72 8.58
N ASP A 122 -11.36 17.09 8.47
CA ASP A 122 -11.60 15.74 8.99
C ASP A 122 -10.71 14.68 8.32
N VAL A 123 -10.45 14.83 7.02
CA VAL A 123 -9.58 13.92 6.26
C VAL A 123 -8.14 14.08 6.68
N ILE A 124 -7.66 15.32 6.83
CA ILE A 124 -6.30 15.61 7.30
C ILE A 124 -6.11 15.04 8.71
N GLN A 125 -7.03 15.34 9.63
CA GLN A 125 -6.96 14.85 11.00
C GLN A 125 -7.02 13.31 11.06
N GLY A 126 -7.88 12.69 10.25
CA GLY A 126 -8.00 11.23 10.16
C GLY A 126 -6.72 10.55 9.64
N LEU A 127 -6.02 11.18 8.70
CA LEU A 127 -4.72 10.70 8.19
C LEU A 127 -3.59 10.92 9.21
N GLU A 128 -3.57 12.06 9.90
CA GLU A 128 -2.58 12.36 10.95
C GLU A 128 -2.71 11.44 12.16
N GLN A 129 -3.93 11.22 12.65
CA GLN A 129 -4.19 10.31 13.76
C GLN A 129 -3.75 8.89 13.43
N MET A 130 -4.06 8.44 12.21
CA MET A 130 -3.62 7.15 11.71
C MET A 130 -2.10 7.02 11.74
N MET A 131 -1.39 7.98 11.12
CA MET A 131 0.07 7.95 11.05
C MET A 131 0.68 7.84 12.44
N LYS A 132 0.16 8.61 13.39
CA LYS A 132 0.61 8.59 14.77
C LYS A 132 0.41 7.22 15.42
N VAL A 133 -0.80 6.65 15.35
CA VAL A 133 -1.11 5.34 15.93
C VAL A 133 -0.22 4.24 15.34
N TYR A 134 -0.05 4.26 14.03
CA TYR A 134 0.78 3.30 13.32
C TYR A 134 2.26 3.46 13.69
N GLU A 135 2.78 4.68 13.74
CA GLU A 135 4.19 4.97 14.09
C GLU A 135 4.49 4.54 15.54
N GLU A 136 3.60 4.82 16.48
CA GLU A 136 3.71 4.37 17.88
C GLU A 136 3.79 2.84 17.95
N GLU A 137 2.93 2.13 17.22
CA GLU A 137 2.88 0.67 17.22
C GLU A 137 4.15 0.04 16.62
N ILE A 138 4.65 0.59 15.50
CA ILE A 138 5.88 0.11 14.87
C ILE A 138 7.10 0.43 15.73
N ASN A 139 7.14 1.59 16.38
CA ASN A 139 8.25 1.95 17.27
C ASN A 139 8.25 1.10 18.55
N LEU A 140 7.08 0.80 19.11
CA LEU A 140 6.95 -0.16 20.21
C LEU A 140 7.49 -1.52 19.78
N PHE A 141 7.08 -2.01 18.60
CA PHE A 141 7.56 -3.28 18.07
C PHE A 141 9.08 -3.29 17.89
N LYS A 142 9.67 -2.27 17.25
CA LYS A 142 11.14 -2.15 17.08
C LYS A 142 11.89 -2.23 18.41
N LYS A 143 11.42 -1.52 19.44
CA LYS A 143 12.00 -1.59 20.80
C LYS A 143 11.90 -3.00 21.38
N THR A 144 10.80 -3.72 21.15
CA THR A 144 10.68 -5.12 21.56
C THR A 144 11.70 -6.01 20.85
N ILE A 145 11.95 -5.81 19.55
CA ILE A 145 12.99 -6.56 18.81
C ILE A 145 14.39 -6.29 19.37
N GLU A 146 14.69 -5.02 19.67
CA GLU A 146 16.01 -4.60 20.16
C GLU A 146 16.31 -5.14 21.57
N ASN A 147 15.27 -5.26 22.41
CA ASN A 147 15.38 -5.70 23.80
C ASN A 147 15.30 -7.24 23.97
N GLU A 148 14.54 -7.95 23.13
CA GLU A 148 14.33 -9.40 23.25
C GLU A 148 15.23 -10.21 22.28
N LYS A 149 16.48 -10.48 22.71
CA LYS A 149 17.38 -11.41 22.01
C LYS A 149 17.09 -12.91 22.24
N ASP A 150 15.91 -13.30 22.75
CA ASP A 150 15.60 -14.70 23.09
C ASP A 150 14.18 -15.16 22.72
N ARG A 151 14.02 -16.49 22.59
CA ARG A 151 12.93 -17.34 22.03
C ARG A 151 11.47 -16.83 21.92
N SER A 152 11.00 -15.90 22.74
CA SER A 152 9.65 -15.30 22.68
C SER A 152 9.40 -14.59 21.35
N TYR A 153 10.43 -13.91 20.83
CA TYR A 153 10.41 -13.19 19.55
C TYR A 153 10.00 -14.06 18.36
N ALA A 154 10.48 -15.31 18.31
CA ALA A 154 10.18 -16.25 17.22
C ALA A 154 8.70 -16.69 17.19
N GLN A 155 7.96 -16.52 18.29
CA GLN A 155 6.54 -16.86 18.37
C GLN A 155 5.63 -15.77 17.82
N ASN A 156 6.09 -14.50 17.82
CA ASN A 156 5.31 -13.33 17.39
C ASN A 156 5.69 -12.80 16.00
N VAL A 157 6.79 -13.28 15.41
CA VAL A 157 7.18 -12.92 14.04
C VAL A 157 6.39 -13.80 13.07
N LEU A 158 5.54 -13.15 12.28
CA LEU A 158 4.85 -13.77 11.15
C LEU A 158 5.84 -14.53 10.27
N LYS A 159 5.47 -15.72 9.81
CA LYS A 159 6.26 -16.45 8.83
C LYS A 159 5.93 -15.91 7.44
N SER A 160 6.83 -16.18 6.49
CA SER A 160 6.61 -15.82 5.09
C SER A 160 5.30 -16.39 4.54
N ASP A 161 4.90 -17.58 5.00
CA ASP A 161 3.68 -18.26 4.56
C ASP A 161 2.41 -17.57 5.08
N ASP A 162 2.50 -16.85 6.20
CA ASP A 162 1.36 -16.14 6.82
C ASP A 162 1.01 -14.83 6.10
N ILE A 163 1.86 -14.38 5.16
CA ILE A 163 1.67 -13.12 4.42
C ILE A 163 0.63 -13.27 3.33
N PHE A 164 0.64 -14.39 2.61
CA PHE A 164 -0.31 -14.62 1.52
C PHE A 164 -1.77 -14.62 2.00
N PRO A 165 -2.14 -15.27 3.13
CA PRO A 165 -3.48 -15.15 3.72
C PRO A 165 -3.85 -13.72 4.13
N LEU A 166 -2.88 -12.94 4.63
CA LEU A 166 -3.12 -11.54 4.99
C LEU A 166 -3.44 -10.69 3.75
N VAL A 167 -2.70 -10.91 2.66
CA VAL A 167 -2.97 -10.23 1.38
C VAL A 167 -4.30 -10.69 0.77
N GLU A 168 -4.63 -11.97 0.87
CA GLU A 168 -5.93 -12.48 0.44
C GLU A 168 -7.09 -11.83 1.21
N THR A 169 -6.90 -11.58 2.50
CA THR A 169 -7.87 -10.85 3.34
C THR A 169 -8.15 -9.46 2.78
N LEU A 170 -7.12 -8.74 2.31
CA LEU A 170 -7.29 -7.43 1.67
C LEU A 170 -8.10 -7.52 0.37
N TYR A 171 -7.82 -8.52 -0.47
CA TYR A 171 -8.52 -8.67 -1.75
C TYR A 171 -9.97 -9.12 -1.58
N ARG A 172 -10.31 -9.76 -0.47
CA ARG A 172 -11.68 -10.18 -0.13
C ARG A 172 -12.54 -9.08 0.50
N LEU A 173 -12.00 -7.88 0.72
CA LEU A 173 -12.77 -6.76 1.28
C LEU A 173 -13.94 -6.38 0.35
N PRO A 174 -15.18 -6.27 0.86
CA PRO A 174 -16.37 -6.12 0.03
C PRO A 174 -16.46 -4.82 -0.77
N ILE A 175 -15.85 -3.73 -0.28
CA ILE A 175 -15.90 -2.39 -0.88
C ILE A 175 -14.59 -2.08 -1.59
N ASN A 176 -13.45 -2.24 -0.91
CA ASN A 176 -12.16 -1.79 -1.45
C ASN A 176 -11.25 -2.92 -1.95
N GLY A 177 -11.62 -4.19 -1.76
CA GLY A 177 -10.73 -5.33 -2.08
C GLY A 177 -10.42 -5.47 -3.56
N SER A 178 -11.43 -5.28 -4.42
CA SER A 178 -11.25 -5.29 -5.89
C SER A 178 -10.30 -4.19 -6.35
N LYS A 179 -10.44 -2.98 -5.80
CA LYS A 179 -9.59 -1.83 -6.15
C LYS A 179 -8.14 -2.05 -5.75
N ILE A 180 -7.89 -2.60 -4.55
CA ILE A 180 -6.52 -2.93 -4.11
C ILE A 180 -5.92 -3.98 -5.05
N CYS A 181 -6.69 -5.01 -5.43
CA CYS A 181 -6.24 -6.05 -6.34
C CYS A 181 -5.88 -5.49 -7.73
N GLU A 182 -6.78 -4.69 -8.31
CA GLU A 182 -6.58 -4.04 -9.62
C GLU A 182 -5.33 -3.16 -9.66
N GLN A 183 -5.07 -2.39 -8.60
CA GLN A 183 -3.88 -1.55 -8.53
C GLN A 183 -2.59 -2.37 -8.46
N VAL A 184 -2.59 -3.48 -7.70
CA VAL A 184 -1.42 -4.38 -7.62
C VAL A 184 -1.16 -5.08 -8.96
N ASP A 185 -2.21 -5.50 -9.66
CA ASP A 185 -2.07 -6.14 -10.98
C ASP A 185 -1.68 -5.13 -12.07
N GLY A 186 -2.19 -3.90 -12.03
CA GLY A 186 -1.75 -2.81 -12.90
C GLY A 186 -0.25 -2.49 -12.74
N LEU A 187 0.29 -2.60 -11.52
CA LEU A 187 1.73 -2.47 -11.25
C LEU A 187 2.56 -3.60 -11.88
N LYS A 188 2.01 -4.83 -12.01
CA LYS A 188 2.68 -5.92 -12.73
C LYS A 188 2.75 -5.64 -14.23
N ILE A 189 1.65 -5.18 -14.83
CA ILE A 189 1.56 -4.90 -16.27
C ILE A 189 2.48 -3.74 -16.66
N SER A 190 2.53 -2.67 -15.86
CA SER A 190 3.44 -1.54 -16.08
C SER A 190 4.92 -1.92 -15.95
N GLN A 191 5.30 -2.79 -15.00
CA GLN A 191 6.66 -3.30 -14.89
C GLN A 191 7.06 -4.17 -16.09
N ILE A 192 6.18 -5.05 -16.57
CA ILE A 192 6.41 -5.85 -17.79
C ILE A 192 6.62 -4.92 -19.00
N ASN A 193 5.81 -3.88 -19.13
CA ASN A 193 5.95 -2.89 -20.21
C ASN A 193 7.21 -2.01 -20.10
N ILE A 194 7.74 -1.78 -18.90
CA ILE A 194 9.01 -1.06 -18.71
C ILE A 194 10.19 -1.97 -19.03
N LEU A 195 10.11 -3.26 -18.68
CA LEU A 195 11.13 -4.25 -19.02
C LEU A 195 11.18 -4.50 -20.53
N SER A 196 10.03 -4.63 -21.20
CA SER A 196 9.98 -4.76 -22.66
C SER A 196 10.49 -3.51 -23.40
N LYS A 197 10.38 -2.32 -22.79
CA LYS A 197 10.98 -1.08 -23.32
C LYS A 197 12.48 -0.95 -23.05
N ARG A 198 13.03 -1.71 -22.10
CA ARG A 198 14.49 -1.74 -21.81
C ARG A 198 15.22 -2.70 -22.74
N GLU A 199 14.56 -3.74 -23.24
CA GLU A 199 15.08 -4.61 -24.28
C GLU A 199 14.80 -4.01 -25.67
N VAL A 200 15.48 -2.90 -26.00
CA VAL A 200 15.65 -2.53 -27.40
C VAL A 200 16.77 -3.40 -27.93
N VAL A 201 16.44 -4.42 -28.72
CA VAL A 201 17.42 -5.06 -29.60
C VAL A 201 17.87 -3.98 -30.57
N VAL A 202 19.02 -3.37 -30.29
CA VAL A 202 19.65 -2.42 -31.20
C VAL A 202 20.16 -3.23 -32.38
N GLU A 203 19.42 -3.25 -33.47
CA GLU A 203 19.94 -3.73 -34.75
C GLU A 203 21.06 -2.79 -35.17
N LEU A 204 22.31 -3.27 -35.09
CA LEU A 204 23.47 -2.50 -35.47
C LEU A 204 23.40 -2.19 -36.98
N PRO A 205 23.73 -0.96 -37.40
CA PRO A 205 23.75 -0.61 -38.82
C PRO A 205 24.74 -1.51 -39.57
N VAL A 206 24.36 -2.00 -40.75
CA VAL A 206 25.12 -2.98 -41.57
C VAL A 206 26.60 -2.62 -41.80
N LYS A 207 26.95 -1.32 -41.74
CA LYS A 207 28.34 -0.85 -41.87
C LYS A 207 29.20 -1.08 -40.62
N ALA A 208 28.60 -1.30 -39.45
CA ALA A 208 29.29 -1.56 -38.19
C ALA A 208 29.83 -2.99 -38.10
N ASP A 209 29.19 -3.97 -38.77
CA ASP A 209 29.67 -5.38 -38.84
C ASP A 209 30.99 -5.53 -39.60
N LEU A 210 31.42 -4.52 -40.36
CA LEU A 210 32.69 -4.51 -41.10
C LEU A 210 33.83 -3.86 -40.31
N SER A 211 33.57 -3.34 -39.13
CA SER A 211 34.61 -2.73 -38.28
C SER A 211 35.43 -3.80 -37.57
N SER A 212 36.75 -3.74 -37.72
CA SER A 212 37.73 -4.57 -36.99
C SER A 212 37.46 -4.55 -35.47
N LEU A 213 37.05 -3.40 -34.92
CA LEU A 213 36.70 -3.25 -33.51
C LEU A 213 35.44 -4.06 -33.14
N MET A 214 34.43 -4.10 -34.00
CA MET A 214 33.21 -4.88 -33.74
C MET A 214 33.43 -6.38 -33.87
N SER A 215 34.26 -6.81 -34.81
CA SER A 215 34.65 -8.22 -34.92
C SER A 215 35.33 -8.70 -33.64
N GLN A 216 36.21 -7.88 -33.04
CA GLN A 216 36.83 -8.19 -31.75
C GLN A 216 35.81 -8.21 -30.61
N PHE A 217 34.87 -7.27 -30.58
CA PHE A 217 33.80 -7.24 -29.58
C PHE A 217 32.88 -8.47 -29.64
N LYS A 218 32.52 -8.92 -30.85
CA LYS A 218 31.68 -10.11 -31.09
C LYS A 218 32.34 -11.40 -30.63
N ILE A 219 33.67 -11.51 -30.76
CA ILE A 219 34.46 -12.63 -30.25
C ILE A 219 34.45 -12.68 -28.72
N ILE A 220 34.44 -11.53 -28.05
CA ILE A 220 34.41 -11.45 -26.58
C ILE A 220 33.01 -11.79 -26.04
N LEU A 221 31.95 -11.35 -26.71
CA LEU A 221 30.56 -11.60 -26.30
C LEU A 221 30.10 -13.06 -26.50
N ASN A 222 30.78 -13.83 -27.37
CA ASN A 222 30.47 -15.24 -27.66
C ASN A 222 31.36 -16.24 -26.88
N LYS A 223 32.06 -15.79 -25.82
CA LYS A 223 32.71 -16.65 -24.83
C LYS A 223 31.87 -16.74 -23.57
#